data_AF-A0A497PPH9-F1
#
_entry.id   AF-A0A497PPH9-F1
#
_cell.length_a   1.000
_cell.length_b   1.000
_cell.length_c   1.000
_cell.angle_alpha   90.00
_cell.angle_beta   90.00
_cell.angle_gamma   90.00
#
_symmetry.space_group_name_H-M   'P 1'
#
loop_
_entity.id
_entity.type
_entity.pdbx_description
1 polymer ?
#
loop_
_entity_poly.entity_id
_entity_poly.type
_entity_poly.pdbx_seq_one_letter_code
_entity_poly.pdbx_strand_id
1 'polypeptide(L)'
;MVKMDQETTWVPTLAPEAPTNLRAFSANGQVILTWNPPVGMIQGYNIYRSTTSGSGYSRLNYFPETAPSYSDYDVTNGTTYYYVVRAVSFSGMESMDSEEANATPSQTNPTIIDSDITSNTTWSLANSPYTVTTSIQVASGTTLTIEPGVEIRFDTGSLEISGTLNAGGTETNPVVFRSSKADPTLGTGQASGSLKLTAAVQCFNTAALKMPHLASIVKTALQRYPTAR
;
A
#
# COMPACT_ATOMS: atom_id res chain seq x y z
N MET A 1 -32.52 -40.51 -46.65
CA MET A 1 -32.63 -39.21 -45.95
C MET A 1 -32.06 -39.41 -44.56
N VAL A 2 -30.76 -39.12 -44.38
CA VAL A 2 -30.11 -39.22 -43.07
C VAL A 2 -30.61 -38.03 -42.26
N LYS A 3 -31.39 -38.27 -41.21
CA LYS A 3 -31.74 -37.22 -40.26
C LYS A 3 -30.51 -36.99 -39.38
N MET A 4 -30.01 -35.76 -39.44
CA MET A 4 -29.06 -35.22 -38.48
C MET A 4 -29.81 -34.92 -37.18
N ASP A 5 -29.36 -35.51 -36.09
CA ASP A 5 -29.65 -35.12 -34.72
C ASP A 5 -28.33 -35.03 -33.94
N GLN A 6 -27.58 -33.96 -34.22
CA GLN A 6 -26.55 -33.50 -33.28
C GLN A 6 -27.26 -32.61 -32.25
N GLU A 7 -27.83 -33.22 -31.21
CA GLU A 7 -28.28 -32.46 -30.05
C GLU A 7 -27.06 -31.99 -29.27
N THR A 8 -26.65 -30.75 -29.51
CA THR A 8 -25.70 -30.03 -28.66
C THR A 8 -26.41 -29.75 -27.34
N THR A 9 -26.16 -30.57 -26.31
CA THR A 9 -26.65 -30.29 -24.96
C THR A 9 -26.04 -28.98 -24.48
N TRP A 10 -26.83 -27.91 -24.46
CA TRP A 10 -26.45 -26.63 -23.86
C TRP A 10 -26.23 -26.86 -22.37
N VAL A 11 -24.96 -26.86 -21.93
CA VAL A 11 -24.66 -26.77 -20.50
C VAL A 11 -24.92 -25.33 -20.07
N PRO A 12 -25.85 -25.07 -19.13
CA PRO A 12 -25.94 -23.75 -18.52
C PRO A 12 -24.55 -23.41 -17.98
N THR A 13 -24.00 -22.29 -18.44
CA THR A 13 -22.76 -21.76 -17.88
C THR A 13 -23.05 -21.52 -16.40
N LEU A 14 -22.34 -22.22 -15.51
CA LEU A 14 -22.54 -22.08 -14.07
C LEU A 14 -21.79 -20.82 -13.61
N ALA A 15 -22.41 -20.06 -12.71
CA ALA A 15 -21.72 -18.96 -12.02
C ALA A 15 -20.40 -19.48 -11.39
N PRO A 16 -19.35 -18.65 -11.31
CA PRO A 16 -18.10 -19.08 -10.67
C PRO A 16 -18.29 -19.47 -9.20
N GLU A 17 -17.28 -20.11 -8.62
CA GLU A 17 -17.17 -20.21 -7.16
C GLU A 17 -16.88 -18.83 -6.54
N ALA A 18 -17.20 -18.68 -5.25
CA ALA A 18 -16.90 -17.45 -4.51
C ALA A 18 -15.37 -17.32 -4.28
N PRO A 19 -14.81 -16.10 -4.36
CA PRO A 19 -13.48 -15.83 -3.81
C PRO A 19 -13.40 -16.23 -2.34
N THR A 20 -12.22 -16.63 -1.89
CA THR A 20 -11.98 -17.05 -0.50
C THR A 20 -10.89 -16.22 0.16
N ASN A 21 -10.78 -16.30 1.48
CA ASN A 21 -9.72 -15.63 2.26
C ASN A 21 -9.69 -14.12 1.97
N LEU A 22 -10.87 -13.49 1.93
CA LEU A 22 -10.96 -12.04 1.83
C LEU A 22 -10.35 -11.42 3.10
N ARG A 23 -9.43 -10.47 2.91
CA ARG A 23 -8.78 -9.71 3.98
C ARG A 23 -8.89 -8.23 3.68
N ALA A 24 -9.11 -7.45 4.73
CA ALA A 24 -9.18 -5.99 4.66
C ALA A 24 -8.11 -5.38 5.57
N PHE A 25 -7.27 -4.53 5.01
CA PHE A 25 -6.21 -3.81 5.70
C PHE A 25 -6.56 -2.33 5.74
N SER A 26 -6.67 -1.75 6.93
CA SER A 26 -6.93 -0.32 7.09
C SER A 26 -5.65 0.50 6.93
N ALA A 27 -5.81 1.68 6.34
CA ALA A 27 -4.83 2.75 6.31
C ALA A 27 -5.55 4.10 6.53
N ASN A 28 -4.80 5.20 6.52
CA ASN A 28 -5.36 6.54 6.66
C ASN A 28 -6.19 6.91 5.42
N GLY A 29 -7.52 6.96 5.56
CA GLY A 29 -8.44 7.28 4.47
C GLY A 29 -8.48 6.22 3.37
N GLN A 30 -8.10 4.97 3.68
CA GLN A 30 -8.06 3.89 2.70
C GLN A 30 -8.31 2.53 3.35
N VAL A 31 -8.97 1.63 2.63
CA VAL A 31 -8.96 0.17 2.90
C VAL A 31 -8.37 -0.55 1.69
N ILE A 32 -7.41 -1.44 1.94
CA ILE A 32 -6.85 -2.33 0.92
C ILE A 32 -7.44 -3.73 1.13
N LEU A 33 -8.05 -4.27 0.08
CA LEU A 33 -8.63 -5.60 0.06
C LEU A 33 -7.74 -6.56 -0.74
N THR A 34 -7.62 -7.79 -0.26
CA THR A 34 -6.98 -8.90 -0.98
C THR A 34 -7.78 -10.18 -0.79
N TRP A 35 -7.83 -11.05 -1.80
CA TRP A 35 -8.51 -12.35 -1.71
C TRP A 35 -7.79 -13.40 -2.56
N ASN A 36 -8.18 -14.66 -2.39
CA ASN A 36 -7.75 -15.75 -3.25
C ASN A 36 -8.73 -15.90 -4.43
N PRO A 37 -8.25 -15.92 -5.68
CA PRO A 37 -9.05 -16.28 -6.84
C PRO A 37 -9.72 -17.66 -6.70
N PRO A 38 -10.99 -17.83 -7.09
CA PRO A 38 -11.60 -19.15 -7.23
C PRO A 38 -11.04 -19.89 -8.45
N VAL A 39 -11.29 -21.20 -8.53
CA VAL A 39 -10.92 -22.01 -9.70
C VAL A 39 -11.93 -21.75 -10.83
N GLY A 40 -11.44 -21.57 -12.05
CA GLY A 40 -12.26 -21.44 -13.26
C GLY A 40 -11.92 -20.26 -14.14
N MET A 41 -12.74 -20.01 -15.15
CA MET A 41 -12.59 -18.88 -16.08
C MET A 41 -13.22 -17.61 -15.49
N ILE A 42 -12.39 -16.79 -14.86
CA ILE A 42 -12.80 -15.55 -14.20
C ILE A 42 -12.43 -14.36 -15.09
N GLN A 43 -13.43 -13.53 -15.41
CA GLN A 43 -13.23 -12.27 -16.11
C GLN A 43 -12.71 -11.18 -15.15
N GLY A 44 -13.16 -11.20 -13.89
CA GLY A 44 -12.74 -10.27 -12.85
C GLY A 44 -13.60 -10.38 -11.60
N TYR A 45 -13.56 -9.35 -10.77
CA TYR A 45 -14.19 -9.32 -9.45
C TYR A 45 -15.03 -8.06 -9.26
N ASN A 46 -16.20 -8.21 -8.63
CA ASN A 46 -17.00 -7.09 -8.14
C ASN A 46 -16.86 -6.99 -6.63
N ILE A 47 -16.59 -5.77 -6.17
CA ILE A 47 -16.35 -5.46 -4.76
C ILE A 47 -17.58 -4.75 -4.22
N TYR A 48 -18.05 -5.22 -3.07
CA TYR A 48 -19.25 -4.72 -2.42
C TYR A 48 -18.89 -4.27 -1.00
N ARG A 49 -19.51 -3.18 -0.54
CA ARG A 49 -19.26 -2.57 0.77
C ARG A 49 -20.55 -2.20 1.48
N SER A 50 -20.55 -2.38 2.79
CA SER A 50 -21.59 -1.90 3.72
C SER A 50 -20.96 -1.26 4.96
N THR A 51 -21.74 -0.46 5.68
CA THR A 51 -21.42 -0.02 7.05
C THR A 51 -22.15 -0.89 8.10
N THR A 52 -22.91 -1.88 7.67
CA THR A 52 -23.63 -2.84 8.52
C THR A 52 -23.15 -4.25 8.20
N SER A 53 -22.71 -5.00 9.21
CA SER A 53 -22.29 -6.39 9.03
C SER A 53 -23.42 -7.25 8.46
N GLY A 54 -23.09 -8.08 7.48
CA GLY A 54 -23.96 -9.10 6.90
C GLY A 54 -25.10 -8.60 6.01
N SER A 55 -25.23 -7.30 5.74
CA SER A 55 -26.33 -6.77 4.91
C SER A 55 -26.06 -5.40 4.31
N GLY A 56 -26.85 -5.01 3.30
CA GLY A 56 -26.87 -3.65 2.76
C GLY A 56 -25.69 -3.31 1.84
N TYR A 57 -24.98 -4.31 1.31
CA TYR A 57 -23.82 -4.03 0.48
C TYR A 57 -24.18 -3.35 -0.84
N SER A 58 -23.40 -2.32 -1.18
CA SER A 58 -23.45 -1.63 -2.46
C SER A 58 -22.17 -1.89 -3.23
N ARG A 59 -22.27 -2.06 -4.55
CA ARG A 59 -21.13 -2.29 -5.43
C ARG A 59 -20.28 -1.03 -5.55
N LEU A 60 -18.95 -1.17 -5.45
CA LEU A 60 -18.00 -0.06 -5.50
C LEU A 60 -17.44 0.20 -6.91
N ASN A 61 -17.11 -0.87 -7.65
CA ASN A 61 -16.44 -0.76 -8.94
C ASN A 61 -17.42 -0.76 -10.12
N TYR A 62 -17.14 0.03 -11.16
CA TYR A 62 -17.98 0.09 -12.36
C TYR A 62 -17.72 -1.10 -13.31
N PHE A 63 -16.44 -1.45 -13.51
CA PHE A 63 -16.00 -2.64 -14.26
C PHE A 63 -15.35 -3.68 -13.33
N PRO A 64 -15.47 -4.99 -13.61
CA PRO A 64 -14.82 -6.03 -12.82
C PRO A 64 -13.31 -5.81 -12.72
N GLU A 65 -12.78 -5.86 -11.50
CA GLU A 65 -11.35 -5.76 -11.25
C GLU A 65 -10.65 -7.05 -11.69
N THR A 66 -9.50 -6.96 -12.33
CA THR A 66 -8.80 -8.16 -12.84
C THR A 66 -7.75 -8.67 -11.85
N ALA A 67 -7.21 -7.79 -11.02
CA ALA A 67 -6.34 -8.17 -9.92
C ALA A 67 -7.16 -8.74 -8.74
N PRO A 68 -6.63 -9.71 -7.98
CA PRO A 68 -7.26 -10.19 -6.75
C PRO A 68 -7.01 -9.22 -5.57
N SER A 69 -7.08 -7.92 -5.84
CA SER A 69 -6.92 -6.85 -4.87
C SER A 69 -7.69 -5.61 -5.28
N TYR A 70 -8.10 -4.81 -4.31
CA TYR A 70 -8.81 -3.54 -4.54
C TYR A 70 -8.46 -2.52 -3.47
N SER A 71 -8.37 -1.25 -3.85
CA SER A 71 -8.17 -0.14 -2.91
C SER A 71 -9.41 0.75 -2.88
N ASP A 72 -10.07 0.77 -1.72
CA ASP A 72 -11.19 1.66 -1.45
C ASP A 72 -10.67 2.95 -0.80
N TYR A 73 -10.75 4.06 -1.53
CA TYR A 73 -10.35 5.39 -1.09
C TYR A 73 -11.53 6.25 -0.60
N ASP A 74 -12.77 5.79 -0.80
CA ASP A 74 -13.99 6.53 -0.46
C ASP A 74 -14.47 6.15 0.95
N VAL A 75 -13.53 6.12 1.89
CA VAL A 75 -13.75 5.70 3.28
C VAL A 75 -13.40 6.82 4.26
N THR A 76 -14.15 6.87 5.36
CA THR A 76 -13.90 7.83 6.44
C THR A 76 -13.20 7.15 7.61
N ASN A 77 -12.15 7.78 8.13
CA ASN A 77 -11.47 7.30 9.32
C ASN A 77 -12.42 7.20 10.53
N GLY A 78 -12.23 6.17 11.35
CA GLY A 78 -13.08 5.84 12.49
C GLY A 78 -14.39 5.13 12.13
N THR A 79 -14.72 4.99 10.84
CA THR A 79 -15.92 4.26 10.40
C THR A 79 -15.55 2.83 10.02
N THR A 80 -16.22 1.84 10.62
CA THR A 80 -16.05 0.44 10.23
C THR A 80 -16.81 0.15 8.96
N TYR A 81 -16.13 -0.46 7.99
CA TYR A 81 -16.70 -0.93 6.74
C TYR A 81 -16.57 -2.44 6.64
N TYR A 82 -17.58 -3.06 6.03
CA TYR A 82 -17.70 -4.48 5.78
C TYR A 82 -17.70 -4.74 4.29
N TYR A 83 -16.97 -5.74 3.84
CA TYR A 83 -16.70 -6.02 2.44
C TYR A 83 -16.98 -7.49 2.11
N VAL A 84 -17.53 -7.70 0.93
CA VAL A 84 -17.61 -9.01 0.27
C VAL A 84 -17.19 -8.85 -1.19
N VAL A 85 -16.66 -9.91 -1.78
CA VAL A 85 -16.21 -9.93 -3.17
C VAL A 85 -16.89 -11.07 -3.91
N ARG A 86 -17.32 -10.80 -5.14
CA ARG A 86 -17.87 -11.81 -6.06
C ARG A 86 -16.99 -11.93 -7.28
N ALA A 87 -16.81 -13.15 -7.76
CA ALA A 87 -16.14 -13.42 -9.02
C ALA A 87 -17.13 -13.34 -10.17
N VAL A 88 -16.68 -12.83 -11.31
CA VAL A 88 -17.49 -12.62 -12.52
C VAL A 88 -16.97 -13.52 -13.63
N SER A 89 -17.84 -14.31 -14.27
CA SER A 89 -17.50 -15.11 -15.44
C SER A 89 -17.44 -14.26 -16.71
N PHE A 90 -16.86 -14.79 -17.80
CA PHE A 90 -16.88 -14.14 -19.12
C PHE A 90 -18.28 -13.99 -19.74
N SER A 91 -19.28 -14.73 -19.22
CA SER A 91 -20.70 -14.55 -19.58
C SER A 91 -21.41 -13.51 -18.70
N GLY A 92 -20.70 -12.88 -17.76
CA GLY A 92 -21.21 -11.82 -16.89
C GLY A 92 -21.98 -12.32 -15.66
N MET A 93 -21.91 -13.60 -15.32
CA MET A 93 -22.55 -14.11 -14.10
C MET A 93 -21.64 -13.94 -12.89
N GLU A 94 -22.24 -13.54 -11.77
CA GLU A 94 -21.56 -13.41 -10.49
C GLU A 94 -21.71 -14.66 -9.64
N SER A 95 -20.66 -14.99 -8.89
CA SER A 95 -20.71 -15.98 -7.83
C SER A 95 -21.48 -15.49 -6.59
N MET A 96 -21.60 -16.35 -5.59
CA MET A 96 -22.01 -15.94 -4.24
C MET A 96 -20.96 -15.03 -3.60
N ASP A 97 -21.36 -14.34 -2.52
CA ASP A 97 -20.42 -13.55 -1.70
C ASP A 97 -19.29 -14.43 -1.14
N SER A 98 -18.08 -13.87 -1.10
CA SER A 98 -16.98 -14.39 -0.28
C SER A 98 -17.33 -14.37 1.21
N GLU A 99 -16.40 -14.82 2.06
CA GLU A 99 -16.47 -14.46 3.48
C GLU A 99 -16.44 -12.93 3.64
N GLU A 100 -17.13 -12.42 4.67
CA GLU A 100 -17.08 -10.99 5.01
C GLU A 100 -15.73 -10.65 5.67
N ALA A 101 -15.11 -9.57 5.19
CA ALA A 101 -14.00 -8.92 5.87
C ALA A 101 -14.41 -7.53 6.34
N ASN A 102 -13.79 -7.03 7.41
CA ASN A 102 -14.05 -5.67 7.88
C ASN A 102 -12.74 -4.95 8.17
N ALA A 103 -12.78 -3.62 8.06
CA ALA A 103 -11.69 -2.74 8.43
C ALA A 103 -12.26 -1.41 8.95
N THR A 104 -11.53 -0.80 9.88
CA THR A 104 -11.81 0.57 10.33
C THR A 104 -10.59 1.41 9.99
N PRO A 105 -10.62 2.17 8.88
CA PRO A 105 -9.61 3.17 8.55
C PRO A 105 -9.38 4.08 9.75
N SER A 106 -8.13 4.44 10.00
CA SER A 106 -7.83 5.38 11.08
C SER A 106 -6.78 6.35 10.60
N GLN A 107 -6.97 7.61 10.97
CA GLN A 107 -5.91 8.58 10.87
C GLN A 107 -4.89 8.20 11.95
N THR A 108 -3.71 7.79 11.54
CA THR A 108 -2.56 7.76 12.44
C THR A 108 -2.09 9.20 12.61
N ASN A 109 -2.07 9.68 13.86
CA ASN A 109 -1.44 10.97 14.12
C ASN A 109 0.06 10.82 13.83
N PRO A 110 0.71 11.80 13.18
CA PRO A 110 2.12 11.62 12.81
C PRO A 110 2.98 11.37 14.06
N THR A 111 3.85 10.37 13.98
CA THR A 111 4.87 10.17 15.01
C THR A 111 5.92 11.26 14.85
N ILE A 112 5.95 12.20 15.79
CA ILE A 112 6.92 13.30 15.75
C ILE A 112 8.30 12.77 16.14
N ILE A 113 9.28 13.09 15.30
CA ILE A 113 10.69 12.88 15.58
C ILE A 113 11.36 14.24 15.67
N ASP A 114 11.83 14.57 16.87
CA ASP A 114 12.42 15.84 17.23
C ASP A 114 13.79 15.70 17.94
N SER A 115 14.25 14.46 18.15
CA SER A 115 15.53 14.14 18.78
C SER A 115 16.36 13.12 17.98
N ASP A 116 17.66 13.07 18.28
CA ASP A 116 18.59 12.09 17.71
C ASP A 116 18.20 10.64 18.02
N ILE A 117 18.57 9.74 17.11
CA ILE A 117 18.41 8.29 17.24
C ILE A 117 19.74 7.71 17.71
N THR A 118 19.85 7.48 19.03
CA THR A 118 21.08 7.03 19.69
C THR A 118 21.10 5.53 20.02
N SER A 119 20.03 4.80 19.68
CA SER A 119 19.92 3.36 19.84
C SER A 119 19.12 2.74 18.70
N ASN A 120 19.32 1.45 18.44
CA ASN A 120 18.65 0.74 17.35
C ASN A 120 17.13 0.94 17.43
N THR A 121 16.56 1.45 16.35
CA THR A 121 15.16 1.89 16.29
C THR A 121 14.51 1.37 15.02
N THR A 122 13.25 0.95 15.13
CA THR A 122 12.44 0.54 13.98
C THR A 122 11.28 1.51 13.81
N TRP A 123 11.18 2.09 12.62
CA TRP A 123 10.02 2.83 12.16
C TRP A 123 9.07 1.87 11.45
N SER A 124 7.91 1.64 12.06
CA SER A 124 6.92 0.66 11.63
C SER A 124 5.72 1.28 10.93
N LEU A 125 5.07 0.51 10.06
CA LEU A 125 3.90 0.99 9.33
C LEU A 125 2.75 1.43 10.28
N ALA A 126 2.63 0.77 11.43
CA ALA A 126 1.60 1.07 12.43
C ALA A 126 1.66 2.49 13.00
N ASN A 127 2.84 3.12 12.98
CA ASN A 127 3.10 4.45 13.51
C ASN A 127 3.41 5.48 12.41
N SER A 128 3.35 5.05 11.14
CA SER A 128 3.46 5.91 9.97
C SER A 128 2.24 6.84 9.87
N PRO A 129 2.38 8.11 9.46
CA PRO A 129 3.62 8.74 9.00
C PRO A 129 4.53 9.20 10.14
N TYR A 130 5.84 9.10 9.94
CA TYR A 130 6.84 9.72 10.82
C TYR A 130 7.12 11.14 10.34
N THR A 131 7.06 12.15 11.22
CA THR A 131 7.36 13.54 10.85
C THR A 131 8.61 14.04 11.56
N VAL A 132 9.64 14.31 10.77
CA VAL A 132 10.91 14.89 11.24
C VAL A 132 10.76 16.41 11.28
N THR A 133 10.76 16.97 12.48
CA THR A 133 10.51 18.40 12.73
C THR A 133 11.79 19.19 13.00
N THR A 134 12.83 18.53 13.53
CA THR A 134 14.15 19.11 13.79
C THR A 134 15.23 18.42 12.97
N SER A 135 16.44 18.98 12.95
CA SER A 135 17.61 18.26 12.41
C SER A 135 18.03 17.19 13.40
N ILE A 136 17.94 15.92 13.00
CA ILE A 136 18.24 14.76 13.83
C ILE A 136 19.33 13.91 13.18
N GLN A 137 20.11 13.22 14.02
CA GLN A 137 21.15 12.30 13.60
C GLN A 137 20.82 10.85 14.01
N VAL A 138 21.07 9.90 13.10
CA VAL A 138 21.25 8.49 13.47
C VAL A 138 22.72 8.32 13.86
N ALA A 139 22.96 8.11 15.15
CA ALA A 139 24.31 8.06 15.71
C ALA A 139 25.15 6.91 15.13
N SER A 140 26.48 7.05 15.15
CA SER A 140 27.38 5.97 14.73
C SER A 140 27.16 4.71 15.58
N GLY A 141 27.24 3.53 14.96
CA GLY A 141 26.95 2.24 15.61
C GLY A 141 25.47 1.95 15.85
N THR A 142 24.57 2.88 15.48
CA THR A 142 23.12 2.70 15.58
C THR A 142 22.50 2.37 14.23
N THR A 143 21.48 1.51 14.21
CA THR A 143 20.69 1.18 13.03
C THR A 143 19.27 1.73 13.14
N LEU A 144 18.88 2.56 12.16
CA LEU A 144 17.48 2.89 11.88
C LEU A 144 16.94 1.92 10.84
N THR A 145 15.94 1.13 11.21
CA THR A 145 15.20 0.25 10.30
C THR A 145 13.85 0.86 9.94
N ILE A 146 13.48 0.90 8.67
CA ILE A 146 12.20 1.40 8.18
C ILE A 146 11.48 0.26 7.49
N GLU A 147 10.28 -0.08 7.97
CA GLU A 147 9.45 -1.15 7.40
C GLU A 147 8.85 -0.77 6.03
N PRO A 148 8.49 -1.77 5.19
CA PRO A 148 7.80 -1.52 3.93
C PRO A 148 6.51 -0.70 4.12
N GLY A 149 6.27 0.25 3.22
CA GLY A 149 5.07 1.10 3.21
C GLY A 149 5.13 2.33 4.14
N VAL A 150 6.18 2.48 4.95
CA VAL A 150 6.31 3.63 5.86
C VAL A 150 6.48 4.94 5.07
N GLU A 151 5.74 5.96 5.50
CA GLU A 151 5.87 7.33 5.03
C GLU A 151 6.65 8.18 6.05
N ILE A 152 7.66 8.90 5.56
CA ILE A 152 8.46 9.84 6.33
C ILE A 152 8.25 11.23 5.74
N ARG A 153 7.87 12.18 6.60
CA ARG A 153 7.60 13.57 6.26
C ARG A 153 8.67 14.46 6.87
N PHE A 154 9.29 15.29 6.05
CA PHE A 154 10.19 16.35 6.50
C PHE A 154 9.43 17.67 6.55
N ASP A 155 9.24 18.18 7.76
CA ASP A 155 8.68 19.52 7.96
C ASP A 155 9.78 20.58 7.83
N THR A 156 10.32 21.04 8.95
CA THR A 156 11.53 21.88 8.99
C THR A 156 12.80 21.07 9.24
N GLY A 157 12.66 19.78 9.56
CA GLY A 157 13.76 18.94 9.99
C GLY A 157 14.58 18.31 8.86
N SER A 158 15.73 17.75 9.24
CA SER A 158 16.61 16.98 8.35
C SER A 158 17.04 15.70 9.06
N LEU A 159 17.21 14.61 8.31
CA LEU A 159 17.69 13.35 8.84
C LEU A 159 19.12 13.12 8.33
N GLU A 160 20.07 13.05 9.25
CA GLU A 160 21.47 12.77 8.97
C GLU A 160 21.84 11.35 9.44
N ILE A 161 22.44 10.56 8.55
CA ILE A 161 22.79 9.17 8.85
C ILE A 161 24.30 9.05 9.08
N SER A 162 24.73 9.03 10.34
CA SER A 162 26.11 8.70 10.74
C SER A 162 26.28 7.21 11.13
N GLY A 163 25.18 6.53 11.44
CA GLY A 163 25.08 5.08 11.65
C GLY A 163 24.66 4.33 10.40
N THR A 164 23.72 3.39 10.54
CA THR A 164 23.16 2.58 9.45
C THR A 164 21.69 2.90 9.23
N LEU A 165 21.29 3.07 7.96
CA LEU A 165 19.89 3.15 7.55
C LEU A 165 19.52 1.90 6.75
N ASN A 166 18.53 1.16 7.23
CA ASN A 166 17.90 0.03 6.54
C ASN A 166 16.49 0.45 6.11
N ALA A 167 16.27 0.63 4.81
CA ALA A 167 14.95 0.92 4.25
C ALA A 167 14.39 -0.33 3.55
N GLY A 168 13.40 -0.98 4.16
CA GLY A 168 12.82 -2.26 3.75
C GLY A 168 11.68 -2.17 2.73
N GLY A 169 11.59 -1.11 1.93
CA GLY A 169 10.52 -0.95 0.94
C GLY A 169 10.45 -2.11 -0.06
N THR A 170 9.24 -2.39 -0.57
CA THR A 170 9.00 -3.28 -1.72
C THR A 170 8.38 -2.52 -2.89
N GLU A 171 8.26 -3.14 -4.06
CA GLU A 171 7.58 -2.52 -5.22
C GLU A 171 6.10 -2.21 -4.94
N THR A 172 5.45 -3.09 -4.17
CA THR A 172 4.04 -2.95 -3.77
C THR A 172 3.87 -2.02 -2.58
N ASN A 173 4.83 -1.99 -1.66
CA ASN A 173 4.82 -1.18 -0.43
C ASN A 173 6.13 -0.39 -0.31
N PRO A 174 6.31 0.69 -1.10
CA PRO A 174 7.54 1.46 -1.09
C PRO A 174 7.71 2.23 0.23
N VAL A 175 8.96 2.47 0.64
CA VAL A 175 9.24 3.49 1.66
C VAL A 175 9.20 4.85 0.97
N VAL A 176 8.43 5.77 1.54
CA VAL A 176 8.13 7.05 0.92
C VAL A 176 8.70 8.19 1.76
N PHE A 177 9.58 8.99 1.18
CA PHE A 177 10.09 10.22 1.79
C PHE A 177 9.43 11.41 1.11
N ARG A 178 8.79 12.31 1.87
CA ARG A 178 8.08 13.49 1.37
C ARG A 178 8.35 14.71 2.24
N SER A 179 8.07 15.90 1.72
CA SER A 179 7.90 17.07 2.56
C SER A 179 6.54 17.00 3.28
N SER A 180 6.43 17.57 4.49
CA SER A 180 5.19 17.67 5.28
C SER A 180 4.13 18.57 4.62
N LYS A 181 4.53 19.42 3.67
CA LYS A 181 3.62 20.38 3.05
C LYS A 181 2.66 19.64 2.12
N ALA A 182 1.36 19.76 2.37
CA ALA A 182 0.34 19.43 1.36
C ALA A 182 0.70 20.19 0.06
N ASP A 183 0.54 19.56 -1.10
CA ASP A 183 0.66 20.24 -2.40
C ASP A 183 -0.73 20.72 -2.85
N PRO A 184 -1.09 22.01 -2.72
CA PRO A 184 -2.20 22.60 -3.42
C PRO A 184 -1.65 23.48 -4.54
N THR A 185 -1.25 22.92 -5.68
CA THR A 185 -1.01 23.65 -6.95
C THR A 185 -0.41 25.06 -6.82
N LEU A 186 0.92 25.18 -6.95
CA LEU A 186 1.70 26.41 -7.23
C LEU A 186 1.68 27.55 -6.19
N GLY A 187 2.81 27.76 -5.50
CA GLY A 187 3.13 29.00 -4.79
C GLY A 187 4.50 28.92 -4.11
N THR A 188 5.42 29.81 -4.48
CA THR A 188 6.85 29.82 -4.12
C THR A 188 7.12 29.60 -2.62
N GLY A 189 7.46 28.38 -2.25
CA GLY A 189 8.04 28.05 -0.95
C GLY A 189 9.00 26.89 -1.13
N GLN A 190 10.30 27.16 -1.07
CA GLN A 190 11.32 26.12 -1.06
C GLN A 190 11.11 25.23 0.17
N ALA A 191 10.88 23.94 -0.03
CA ALA A 191 10.98 22.96 1.05
C ALA A 191 12.44 22.89 1.52
N SER A 192 12.69 22.98 2.83
CA SER A 192 14.05 23.03 3.40
C SER A 192 14.52 21.73 4.06
N GLY A 193 13.73 20.66 4.03
CA GLY A 193 14.11 19.36 4.57
C GLY A 193 15.07 18.61 3.65
N SER A 194 16.09 17.97 4.22
CA SER A 194 17.07 17.17 3.46
C SER A 194 17.37 15.83 4.15
N LEU A 195 17.48 14.77 3.36
CA LEU A 195 18.10 13.52 3.78
C LEU A 195 19.59 13.62 3.47
N LYS A 196 20.43 13.64 4.51
CA LYS A 196 21.90 13.70 4.37
C LYS A 196 22.49 12.35 4.72
N LEU A 197 23.14 11.73 3.75
CA LEU A 197 23.79 10.43 3.90
C LEU A 197 25.28 10.66 4.13
N THR A 198 25.75 10.45 5.36
CA THR A 198 27.19 10.50 5.70
C THR A 198 27.80 9.11 5.90
N ALA A 199 26.97 8.05 5.83
CA ALA A 199 27.35 6.66 6.01
C ALA A 199 26.60 5.74 5.01
N ALA A 200 26.87 4.42 5.08
CA ALA A 200 26.32 3.44 4.16
C ALA A 200 24.79 3.29 4.32
N VAL A 201 24.05 3.38 3.21
CA VAL A 201 22.63 3.05 3.14
C VAL A 201 22.49 1.67 2.51
N GLN A 202 21.81 0.77 3.20
CA GLN A 202 21.39 -0.50 2.63
C GLN A 202 19.92 -0.37 2.23
N CYS A 203 19.70 -0.12 0.94
CA CYS A 203 18.39 -0.28 0.32
C CYS A 203 18.27 -1.72 -0.19
N PHE A 204 17.27 -2.47 0.28
CA PHE A 204 17.05 -3.85 -0.18
C PHE A 204 16.51 -3.90 -1.63
N ASN A 205 15.97 -2.79 -2.14
CA ASN A 205 15.66 -2.59 -3.55
C ASN A 205 15.65 -1.07 -3.88
N THR A 206 16.38 -0.63 -4.90
CA THR A 206 16.43 0.78 -5.33
C THR A 206 15.16 1.25 -6.03
N ALA A 207 14.36 0.36 -6.61
CA ALA A 207 13.05 0.67 -7.18
C ALA A 207 11.95 0.89 -6.12
N ALA A 208 12.22 0.52 -4.86
CA ALA A 208 11.27 0.57 -3.76
C ALA A 208 11.34 1.86 -2.91
N LEU A 209 12.13 2.84 -3.34
CA LEU A 209 12.29 4.13 -2.68
C LEU A 209 11.64 5.23 -3.54
N LYS A 210 10.61 5.92 -3.02
CA LYS A 210 9.97 7.04 -3.72
C LYS A 210 10.27 8.37 -3.00
N MET A 211 10.85 9.32 -3.74
CA MET A 211 11.20 10.67 -3.26
C MET A 211 10.60 11.79 -4.14
N PRO A 212 9.27 11.95 -4.19
CA PRO A 212 8.67 13.03 -4.96
C PRO A 212 8.94 14.40 -4.29
N HIS A 213 9.34 15.40 -5.08
CA HIS A 213 9.50 16.82 -4.71
C HIS A 213 10.64 17.23 -3.76
N LEU A 214 11.62 16.36 -3.49
CA LEU A 214 12.85 16.78 -2.81
C LEU A 214 13.80 17.48 -3.81
N ALA A 215 13.80 18.81 -3.78
CA ALA A 215 14.73 19.62 -4.55
C ALA A 215 16.13 19.54 -3.92
N SER A 216 17.00 18.74 -4.53
CA SER A 216 18.42 18.53 -4.22
C SER A 216 18.72 17.35 -3.28
N ILE A 217 19.77 16.60 -3.66
CA ILE A 217 20.42 15.48 -2.96
C ILE A 217 19.88 14.08 -3.30
N VAL A 218 20.27 13.54 -4.46
CA VAL A 218 20.97 12.23 -4.57
C VAL A 218 21.90 12.28 -5.80
N LYS A 219 23.12 12.76 -5.60
CA LYS A 219 24.29 12.26 -6.33
C LYS A 219 25.29 11.88 -5.26
N THR A 220 25.57 10.57 -5.14
CA THR A 220 26.55 9.89 -4.27
C THR A 220 25.92 8.98 -3.21
N ALA A 221 25.27 7.89 -3.65
CA ALA A 221 25.12 6.65 -2.86
C ALA A 221 24.78 5.42 -3.72
N LEU A 222 24.98 5.48 -5.04
CA LEU A 222 24.86 4.32 -5.92
C LEU A 222 26.26 3.95 -6.37
N GLN A 223 26.65 2.70 -6.07
CA GLN A 223 27.94 2.04 -6.30
C GLN A 223 28.94 2.11 -5.14
N ARG A 224 28.92 1.06 -4.32
CA ARG A 224 30.11 0.24 -3.98
C ARG A 224 29.66 -0.99 -3.20
N TYR A 225 29.12 -1.98 -3.91
CA TYR A 225 29.39 -3.38 -3.56
C TYR A 225 30.06 -4.02 -4.78
N PRO A 226 31.29 -4.52 -4.66
CA PRO A 226 31.86 -5.36 -5.71
C PRO A 226 31.08 -6.67 -5.74
N THR A 227 30.76 -7.14 -6.94
CA THR A 227 30.32 -8.52 -7.18
C THR A 227 31.27 -9.47 -6.46
N ALA A 228 30.74 -10.24 -5.51
CA ALA A 228 31.46 -11.37 -4.94
C ALA A 228 31.82 -12.33 -6.10
N ARG A 229 33.09 -12.71 -6.13
CA ARG A 229 33.71 -13.55 -7.16
C ARG A 229 33.31 -15.02 -6.99
#